data_AF-A0A931L4V3-F1
#
_entry.id   AF-A0A931L4V3-F1
#
_cell.length_a   1.000
_cell.length_b   1.000
_cell.length_c   1.000
_cell.angle_alpha   90.00
_cell.angle_beta   90.00
_cell.angle_gamma   90.00
#
_symmetry.space_group_name_H-M   'P 1'
#
loop_
_entity.id
_entity.type
_entity.pdbx_description
1 polymer ?
#
loop_
_entity_poly.entity_id
_entity_poly.type
_entity_poly.pdbx_seq_one_letter_code
_entity_poly.pdbx_strand_id
1 'polypeptide(L)'
;MQMTAAKAMWLLPFVAPICLWVAWSDLSKMKIPNRAVLALVAVFAIVGLWVFPLPVYLWRWSHLAVLLVLGMLANAAGMMGAGDAKFIAAAAPFVAIEDGGPMMMLLAATIVVALALHSIVRFTALRQLAPNWASWTAGRRFPLGFPLALALVVYLSVPLLG
;
A
#
# COMPACT_ATOMS: atom_id res chain seq x y z
N MET A 1 10.47 8.77 -12.25
CA MET A 1 10.31 8.54 -10.79
C MET A 1 11.45 9.21 -10.07
N GLN A 2 11.20 9.98 -9.00
CA GLN A 2 12.24 10.65 -8.20
C GLN A 2 12.88 9.72 -7.15
N MET A 3 12.27 8.56 -6.88
CA MET A 3 12.88 7.54 -6.03
C MET A 3 14.16 7.00 -6.68
N THR A 4 15.27 6.99 -5.92
CA THR A 4 16.56 6.47 -6.40
C THR A 4 16.79 5.04 -5.91
N ALA A 5 17.62 4.27 -6.62
CA ALA A 5 18.00 2.91 -6.23
C ALA A 5 18.54 2.83 -4.79
N ALA A 6 19.40 3.79 -4.42
CA ALA A 6 19.96 3.85 -3.07
C ALA A 6 18.86 3.98 -1.98
N LYS A 7 17.91 4.90 -2.16
CA LYS A 7 16.80 5.08 -1.22
C LYS A 7 15.91 3.83 -1.16
N ALA A 8 15.63 3.23 -2.32
CA ALA A 8 14.86 1.99 -2.43
C ALA A 8 15.50 0.84 -1.65
N MET A 9 16.81 0.63 -1.75
CA MET A 9 17.52 -0.44 -1.03
C MET A 9 17.41 -0.32 0.49
N TRP A 10 17.32 0.90 1.03
CA TRP A 10 17.11 1.11 2.46
C TRP A 10 15.66 0.90 2.89
N LEU A 11 14.69 1.30 2.06
CA LEU A 11 13.27 1.26 2.42
C LEU A 11 12.62 -0.11 2.19
N LEU A 12 12.90 -0.76 1.06
CA LEU A 12 12.24 -1.99 0.64
C LEU A 12 12.34 -3.16 1.62
N PRO A 13 13.50 -3.45 2.24
CA PRO A 13 13.62 -4.57 3.17
C PRO A 13 12.66 -4.47 4.37
N PHE A 14 12.26 -3.26 4.74
CA PHE A 14 11.31 -3.01 5.83
C PHE A 14 9.88 -2.84 5.34
N VAL A 15 9.68 -2.16 4.21
CA VAL A 15 8.35 -1.92 3.63
C VAL A 15 7.74 -3.19 3.05
N ALA A 16 8.51 -4.00 2.33
CA ALA A 16 7.99 -5.17 1.63
C ALA A 16 7.38 -6.22 2.57
N PRO A 17 8.00 -6.61 3.71
CA PRO A 17 7.37 -7.53 4.66
C PRO A 17 6.06 -6.99 5.25
N ILE A 18 5.98 -5.68 5.51
CA ILE A 18 4.75 -5.05 6.02
C ILE A 18 3.66 -5.06 4.95
N CYS A 19 4.00 -4.73 3.70
CA CYS A 19 3.07 -4.81 2.57
C CYS A 19 2.58 -6.23 2.31
N LEU A 20 3.45 -7.25 2.42
CA LEU A 20 3.07 -8.66 2.34
C LEU A 20 2.10 -9.03 3.46
N TRP A 21 2.35 -8.57 4.69
CA TRP A 21 1.43 -8.78 5.82
C TRP A 21 0.07 -8.11 5.59
N VAL A 22 0.06 -6.88 5.06
CA VAL A 22 -1.18 -6.17 4.70
C VAL A 22 -1.95 -6.93 3.63
N ALA A 23 -1.30 -7.29 2.52
CA ALA A 23 -1.92 -8.05 1.44
C ALA A 23 -2.50 -9.37 1.94
N TRP A 24 -1.74 -10.13 2.73
CA TRP A 24 -2.19 -11.40 3.30
C TRP A 24 -3.38 -11.21 4.25
N SER A 25 -3.30 -10.25 5.17
CA SER A 25 -4.37 -9.98 6.12
C SER A 25 -5.64 -9.51 5.43
N ASP A 26 -5.50 -8.72 4.37
CA ASP A 26 -6.65 -8.21 3.62
C ASP A 26 -7.30 -9.30 2.76
N LEU A 27 -6.51 -10.13 2.08
CA LEU A 27 -7.04 -11.29 1.35
C LEU A 27 -7.71 -12.32 2.29
N SER A 28 -7.12 -12.58 3.46
CA SER A 28 -7.61 -13.61 4.38
C SER A 28 -8.76 -13.15 5.28
N LYS A 29 -8.73 -11.90 5.76
CA LYS A 29 -9.65 -11.38 6.78
C LYS A 29 -10.43 -10.15 6.33
N MET A 30 -10.17 -9.61 5.13
CA MET A 30 -10.74 -8.33 4.63
C MET A 30 -10.48 -7.18 5.62
N LYS A 31 -9.28 -7.18 6.23
CA LYS A 31 -8.87 -6.24 7.27
C LYS A 31 -7.40 -5.90 7.14
N ILE A 32 -7.11 -4.61 7.03
CA ILE A 32 -5.75 -4.06 7.18
C ILE A 32 -5.46 -3.85 8.68
N PRO A 33 -4.41 -4.49 9.26
CA PRO A 33 -4.08 -4.33 10.67
C PRO A 33 -3.56 -2.91 10.97
N ASN A 34 -4.10 -2.25 12.00
CA ASN A 34 -3.57 -0.95 12.45
C ASN A 34 -2.06 -1.02 12.79
N ARG A 35 -1.61 -2.17 13.32
CA ARG A 35 -0.19 -2.41 13.60
C ARG A 35 0.69 -2.36 12.34
N ALA A 36 0.18 -2.80 11.19
CA ALA A 36 0.91 -2.74 9.92
C ALA A 36 1.00 -1.29 9.42
N VAL A 37 -0.09 -0.51 9.54
CA VAL A 37 -0.10 0.92 9.23
C VAL A 37 0.90 1.67 10.11
N LEU A 38 0.87 1.44 11.43
CA LEU A 38 1.81 2.06 12.36
C LEU A 38 3.26 1.64 12.08
N ALA A 39 3.48 0.39 11.68
CA ALA A 39 4.80 -0.08 11.28
C ALA A 39 5.32 0.67 10.05
N LEU A 40 4.49 0.92 9.02
CA LEU A 40 4.90 1.75 7.88
C LEU A 40 5.29 3.17 8.30
N VAL A 41 4.48 3.79 9.18
CA VAL A 41 4.79 5.11 9.73
C VAL A 41 6.12 5.10 10.49
N ALA A 42 6.37 4.08 11.32
CA ALA A 42 7.61 3.93 12.05
C ALA A 42 8.82 3.70 11.12
N VAL A 43 8.66 2.91 10.06
CA VAL A 43 9.69 2.73 9.04
C VAL A 43 10.03 4.06 8.38
N PHE A 44 9.04 4.85 7.97
CA PHE A 44 9.32 6.18 7.43
C PHE A 44 10.00 7.08 8.47
N ALA A 45 9.52 7.07 9.71
CA ALA A 45 10.08 7.90 10.77
C ALA A 45 11.56 7.64 11.04
N ILE A 46 11.93 6.36 11.13
CA ILE A 46 13.28 5.93 11.49
C ILE A 46 14.14 5.91 10.23
N VAL A 47 13.79 5.09 9.24
CA VAL A 47 14.62 4.89 8.05
C VAL A 47 14.60 6.12 7.15
N GLY A 48 13.46 6.79 7.00
CA GLY A 48 13.36 8.01 6.20
C GLY A 48 14.24 9.15 6.71
N LEU A 49 14.47 9.24 8.02
CA LEU A 49 15.38 10.25 8.60
C LEU A 49 16.83 10.06 8.12
N TRP A 50 17.25 8.82 7.90
CA TRP A 50 18.58 8.49 7.38
C TRP A 50 18.66 8.57 5.85
N VAL A 51 17.54 8.37 5.17
CA VAL A 51 17.47 8.20 3.70
C VAL A 51 17.24 9.53 2.96
N PHE A 52 16.55 10.49 3.57
CA PHE A 52 16.17 11.75 2.93
C PHE A 52 16.87 12.95 3.57
N PRO A 53 17.23 14.00 2.78
CA PRO A 53 17.61 15.29 3.34
C PRO A 53 16.50 15.82 4.26
N LEU A 54 16.89 16.42 5.39
CA LEU A 54 15.95 16.83 6.44
C LEU A 54 14.75 17.66 5.93
N PRO A 55 14.91 18.65 5.02
CA PRO A 55 13.76 19.39 4.49
C PRO A 55 12.76 18.50 3.72
N VAL A 56 13.27 17.54 2.93
CA VAL A 56 12.44 16.61 2.14
C VAL A 56 11.74 15.60 3.06
N TYR A 57 12.46 15.11 4.08
CA TYR A 57 11.90 14.23 5.10
C TYR A 57 10.72 14.90 5.84
N LEU A 58 10.92 16.13 6.33
CA LEU A 58 9.88 16.89 7.02
C LEU A 58 8.70 17.21 6.10
N TRP A 59 8.96 17.57 4.84
CA TRP A 59 7.90 17.82 3.86
C TRP A 59 7.02 16.59 3.61
N ARG A 60 7.61 15.39 3.52
CA ARG A 60 6.86 14.15 3.26
C ARG A 60 5.90 13.77 4.38
N TRP A 61 6.10 14.24 5.60
CA TRP A 61 5.11 14.07 6.68
C TRP A 61 3.80 14.82 6.41
N SER A 62 3.84 15.93 5.67
CA SER A 62 2.63 16.62 5.24
C SER A 62 1.76 15.75 4.34
N HIS A 63 2.36 14.85 3.54
CA HIS A 63 1.62 13.94 2.67
C HIS A 63 0.75 12.99 3.49
N LEU A 64 1.28 12.45 4.59
CA LEU A 64 0.50 11.64 5.52
C LEU A 64 -0.65 12.45 6.10
N ALA A 65 -0.38 13.64 6.63
CA ALA A 65 -1.43 14.46 7.25
C ALA A 65 -2.56 14.80 6.26
N VAL A 66 -2.20 15.23 5.05
CA VAL A 66 -3.16 15.57 4.00
C VAL A 66 -3.96 14.34 3.55
N LEU A 67 -3.29 13.24 3.20
CA LEU A 67 -4.00 12.03 2.75
C LEU A 67 -4.80 11.36 3.87
N LEU A 68 -4.42 11.54 5.14
CA LEU A 68 -5.23 11.07 6.27
C LEU A 68 -6.54 11.84 6.36
N VAL A 69 -6.49 13.17 6.26
CA VAL A 69 -7.70 14.02 6.25
C VAL A 69 -8.59 13.67 5.06
N LEU A 70 -8.02 13.58 3.85
CA LEU A 70 -8.78 13.21 2.65
C LEU A 70 -9.37 11.80 2.77
N GLY A 71 -8.60 10.84 3.31
CA GLY A 71 -9.05 9.48 3.55
C GLY A 71 -10.16 9.38 4.59
N MET A 72 -10.11 10.20 5.65
CA MET A 72 -11.19 10.30 6.64
C MET A 72 -12.47 10.84 6.02
N LEU A 73 -12.38 11.87 5.18
CA LEU A 73 -13.52 12.43 4.44
C LEU A 73 -14.10 11.41 3.47
N ALA A 74 -13.26 10.72 2.69
CA ALA A 74 -13.69 9.68 1.76
C ALA A 74 -14.36 8.49 2.47
N ASN A 75 -13.83 8.08 3.63
CA ASN A 75 -14.45 7.05 4.47
C ASN A 75 -15.80 7.53 5.05
N ALA A 76 -15.89 8.78 5.52
CA ALA A 76 -17.15 9.35 6.00
C ALA A 76 -18.21 9.44 4.89
N ALA A 77 -17.80 9.67 3.65
CA ALA A 77 -18.65 9.64 2.46
C ALA A 77 -18.96 8.22 1.95
N GLY A 78 -18.43 7.17 2.57
CA GLY A 78 -18.66 5.77 2.17
C GLY A 78 -17.93 5.32 0.91
N MET A 79 -16.95 6.10 0.42
CA MET A 79 -16.20 5.80 -0.81
C MET A 79 -15.16 4.70 -0.63
N MET A 80 -14.58 4.58 0.58
CA MET A 80 -13.53 3.60 0.88
C MET A 80 -13.55 3.20 2.36
N GLY A 81 -12.90 2.08 2.69
CA GLY A 81 -12.80 1.62 4.08
C GLY A 81 -11.77 2.41 4.89
N ALA A 82 -12.00 2.53 6.20
CA ALA A 82 -11.07 3.20 7.11
C ALA A 82 -9.67 2.56 7.14
N GLY A 83 -9.57 1.25 6.90
CA GLY A 83 -8.29 0.54 6.79
C GLY A 83 -7.48 1.02 5.58
N ASP A 84 -8.12 1.05 4.41
CA ASP A 84 -7.52 1.49 3.15
C ASP A 84 -7.08 2.97 3.26
N ALA A 85 -7.92 3.83 3.84
CA ALA A 85 -7.62 5.25 4.04
C ALA A 85 -6.37 5.45 4.90
N LYS A 86 -6.27 4.71 6.01
CA LYS A 86 -5.10 4.74 6.90
C LYS A 86 -3.85 4.22 6.21
N PHE A 87 -3.96 3.15 5.41
CA PHE A 87 -2.83 2.61 4.67
C PHE A 87 -2.32 3.60 3.62
N ILE A 88 -3.21 4.21 2.83
CA ILE A 88 -2.85 5.24 1.85
C ILE A 88 -2.12 6.40 2.53
N ALA A 89 -2.63 6.89 3.66
CA ALA A 89 -1.98 7.94 4.42
C ALA A 89 -0.59 7.55 4.92
N ALA A 90 -0.43 6.33 5.44
CA ALA A 90 0.87 5.83 5.91
C ALA A 90 1.86 5.56 4.76
N ALA A 91 1.37 5.20 3.57
CA ALA A 91 2.19 5.01 2.37
C ALA A 91 2.61 6.34 1.73
N ALA A 92 1.85 7.43 1.95
CA ALA A 92 2.05 8.71 1.30
C ALA A 92 3.47 9.27 1.41
N PRO A 93 4.12 9.27 2.60
CA PRO A 93 5.47 9.83 2.75
C PRO A 93 6.55 9.10 1.91
N PHE A 94 6.30 7.85 1.51
CA PHE A 94 7.24 7.10 0.69
C PHE A 94 7.22 7.58 -0.76
N VAL A 95 6.11 8.18 -1.23
CA VAL A 95 5.92 8.63 -2.60
C VAL A 95 6.33 10.10 -2.73
N ALA A 96 7.15 10.41 -3.74
CA ALA A 96 7.49 11.80 -4.05
C ALA A 96 6.26 12.52 -4.64
N ILE A 97 6.08 13.82 -4.36
CA ILE A 97 4.90 14.55 -4.85
C ILE A 97 4.87 14.60 -6.39
N GLU A 98 6.05 14.64 -7.00
CA GLU A 98 6.26 14.63 -8.45
C GLU A 98 5.91 13.28 -9.08
N ASP A 99 5.90 12.21 -8.26
CA ASP A 99 5.51 10.87 -8.68
C ASP A 99 4.01 10.60 -8.45
N GLY A 100 3.22 11.59 -8.02
CA GLY A 100 1.79 11.41 -7.75
C GLY A 100 1.00 10.88 -8.95
N GLY A 101 1.23 11.43 -10.14
CA GLY A 101 0.61 10.94 -11.39
C GLY A 101 1.01 9.49 -11.71
N PRO A 102 2.31 9.18 -11.84
CA PRO A 102 2.79 7.80 -12.01
C PRO A 102 2.29 6.83 -10.94
N MET A 103 2.20 7.24 -9.67
CA MET A 103 1.68 6.41 -8.58
C MET A 103 0.20 6.09 -8.75
N MET A 104 -0.62 7.05 -9.18
CA MET A 104 -2.04 6.80 -9.47
C MET A 104 -2.22 5.84 -10.66
N MET A 105 -1.40 5.96 -11.70
CA MET A 105 -1.41 5.01 -12.83
C MET A 105 -0.98 3.60 -12.37
N LEU A 106 0.05 3.51 -11.55
CA LEU A 106 0.52 2.24 -10.99
C LEU A 106 -0.54 1.60 -10.09
N LEU A 107 -1.22 2.40 -9.27
CA LEU A 107 -2.33 1.92 -8.45
C LEU A 107 -3.48 1.39 -9.31
N ALA A 108 -3.86 2.11 -10.38
CA ALA A 108 -4.89 1.63 -11.30
C ALA A 108 -4.49 0.29 -11.96
N ALA A 109 -3.24 0.17 -12.43
CA ALA A 109 -2.73 -1.05 -13.03
C ALA A 109 -2.71 -2.22 -12.03
N THR A 110 -2.24 -2.00 -10.81
CA THR A 110 -2.20 -3.03 -9.77
C THR A 110 -3.59 -3.44 -9.31
N ILE A 111 -4.59 -2.53 -9.28
CA ILE A 111 -5.99 -2.89 -9.04
C ILE A 111 -6.49 -3.86 -10.12
N VAL A 112 -6.27 -3.56 -11.40
CA VAL A 112 -6.68 -4.43 -12.51
C VAL A 112 -6.02 -5.81 -12.42
N VAL A 113 -4.70 -5.84 -12.19
CA VAL A 113 -3.95 -7.10 -12.02
C VAL A 113 -4.45 -7.88 -10.80
N ALA A 114 -4.64 -7.21 -9.66
CA ALA A 114 -5.10 -7.84 -8.43
C ALA A 114 -6.52 -8.40 -8.57
N LEU A 115 -7.42 -7.67 -9.24
CA LEU A 115 -8.78 -8.13 -9.55
C LEU A 115 -8.75 -9.37 -10.44
N ALA A 116 -7.93 -9.36 -11.50
CA ALA A 116 -7.79 -10.49 -12.41
C ALA A 116 -7.25 -11.73 -11.68
N LEU A 117 -6.14 -11.59 -10.95
CA LEU A 117 -5.51 -12.68 -10.20
C LEU A 117 -6.43 -13.22 -9.11
N HIS A 118 -7.06 -12.36 -8.32
CA HIS A 118 -8.01 -12.77 -7.28
C HIS A 118 -9.20 -13.52 -7.88
N SER A 119 -9.75 -13.03 -9.00
CA SER A 119 -10.85 -13.68 -9.70
C SER A 119 -10.45 -15.06 -10.22
N ILE A 120 -9.29 -15.18 -10.87
CA ILE A 120 -8.79 -16.47 -11.37
C ILE A 120 -8.64 -17.47 -10.22
N VAL A 121 -8.01 -17.07 -9.11
CA VAL A 121 -7.85 -17.97 -7.95
C VAL A 121 -9.19 -18.33 -7.33
N ARG A 122 -10.12 -17.37 -7.22
CA ARG A 122 -11.46 -17.60 -6.65
C ARG A 122 -12.30 -18.60 -7.44
N PHE A 123 -12.20 -18.59 -8.77
CA PHE A 123 -13.01 -19.44 -9.66
C PHE A 123 -12.32 -20.76 -10.05
N THR A 124 -11.12 -21.03 -9.55
CA THR A 124 -10.37 -22.28 -9.81
C THR A 124 -10.18 -23.10 -8.55
N ALA A 125 -9.70 -24.34 -8.70
CA ALA A 125 -9.37 -25.22 -7.58
C ALA A 125 -8.26 -24.64 -6.67
N LEU A 126 -7.52 -23.62 -7.12
CA LEU A 126 -6.49 -22.93 -6.33
C LEU A 126 -7.05 -22.30 -5.05
N ARG A 127 -8.35 -21.97 -5.01
CA ARG A 127 -9.03 -21.51 -3.78
C ARG A 127 -8.87 -22.48 -2.60
N GLN A 128 -8.69 -23.77 -2.88
CA GLN A 128 -8.53 -24.81 -1.85
C GLN A 128 -7.18 -24.74 -1.11
N LEU A 129 -6.21 -23.97 -1.60
CA LEU A 129 -4.97 -23.67 -0.86
C LEU A 129 -5.24 -22.80 0.37
N ALA A 130 -6.35 -22.06 0.37
CA ALA A 130 -6.73 -21.14 1.44
C ALA A 130 -8.25 -21.10 1.64
N PRO A 131 -8.90 -22.21 2.02
CA PRO A 131 -10.36 -22.34 1.96
C PRO A 131 -11.09 -21.39 2.92
N ASN A 132 -10.41 -20.97 4.00
CA ASN A 132 -10.97 -20.17 5.09
C ASN A 132 -10.83 -18.65 4.88
N TRP A 133 -10.33 -18.18 3.73
CA TRP A 133 -10.18 -16.74 3.48
C TRP A 133 -11.54 -16.08 3.22
N ALA A 134 -11.76 -14.96 3.91
CA ALA A 134 -13.00 -14.18 3.83
C ALA A 134 -13.25 -13.57 2.44
N SER A 135 -12.19 -13.23 1.69
CA SER A 135 -12.34 -12.59 0.38
C SER A 135 -13.04 -13.47 -0.67
N TRP A 136 -13.12 -14.78 -0.46
CA TRP A 136 -13.84 -15.70 -1.37
C TRP A 136 -15.36 -15.52 -1.33
N THR A 137 -15.89 -15.14 -0.17
CA THR A 137 -17.33 -15.06 0.10
C THR A 137 -17.80 -13.64 0.43
N ALA A 138 -16.91 -12.64 0.35
CA ALA A 138 -17.19 -11.24 0.66
C ALA A 138 -18.13 -10.49 -0.33
N GLY A 139 -18.84 -11.22 -1.20
CA GLY A 139 -19.81 -10.66 -2.15
C GLY A 139 -19.17 -9.71 -3.15
N ARG A 140 -19.61 -8.44 -3.13
CA ARG A 140 -19.11 -7.34 -3.98
C ARG A 140 -17.90 -6.61 -3.39
N ARG A 141 -17.49 -6.92 -2.16
CA ARG A 141 -16.32 -6.28 -1.54
C ARG A 141 -15.04 -6.90 -2.08
N PHE A 142 -14.05 -6.06 -2.36
CA PHE A 142 -12.75 -6.46 -2.86
C PHE A 142 -11.66 -6.03 -1.87
N PRO A 143 -10.68 -6.91 -1.55
CA PRO A 143 -9.57 -6.57 -0.66
C PRO A 143 -8.59 -5.59 -1.32
N LEU A 144 -8.85 -4.28 -1.18
CA LEU A 144 -8.04 -3.20 -1.76
C LEU A 144 -6.65 -3.06 -1.12
N GLY A 145 -6.45 -3.57 0.10
CA GLY A 145 -5.14 -3.62 0.75
C GLY A 145 -4.12 -4.41 -0.06
N PHE A 146 -4.55 -5.42 -0.83
CA PHE A 146 -3.65 -6.17 -1.72
C PHE A 146 -3.05 -5.31 -2.85
N PRO A 147 -3.83 -4.68 -3.75
CA PRO A 147 -3.26 -3.82 -4.77
C PRO A 147 -2.59 -2.58 -4.20
N LEU A 148 -3.07 -2.00 -3.09
CA LEU A 148 -2.41 -0.86 -2.44
C LEU A 148 -0.99 -1.22 -1.97
N ALA A 149 -0.85 -2.37 -1.29
CA ALA A 149 0.44 -2.87 -0.85
C ALA A 149 1.36 -3.23 -2.01
N LEU A 150 0.82 -3.85 -3.07
CA LEU A 150 1.55 -4.17 -4.29
C LEU A 150 2.04 -2.90 -4.99
N ALA A 151 1.20 -1.87 -5.13
CA ALA A 151 1.57 -0.60 -5.75
C ALA A 151 2.75 0.06 -5.02
N LEU A 152 2.71 0.10 -3.68
CA LEU A 152 3.81 0.67 -2.91
C LEU A 152 5.12 -0.10 -3.09
N VAL A 153 5.07 -1.43 -3.07
CA VAL A 153 6.26 -2.27 -3.27
C VAL A 153 6.82 -2.07 -4.68
N VAL A 154 5.96 -2.09 -5.71
CA VAL A 154 6.39 -1.89 -7.09
C VAL A 154 6.98 -0.49 -7.29
N TYR A 155 6.34 0.56 -6.75
CA TYR A 155 6.86 1.92 -6.81
C TYR A 155 8.28 2.02 -6.24
N LEU A 156 8.52 1.37 -5.10
CA LEU A 156 9.85 1.34 -4.49
C LEU A 156 10.85 0.44 -5.22
N SER A 157 10.39 -0.60 -5.95
CA SER A 157 11.29 -1.52 -6.65
C SER A 157 11.68 -1.08 -8.05
N VAL A 158 10.88 -0.25 -8.73
CA VAL A 158 11.17 0.21 -10.09
C VAL A 158 12.59 0.78 -10.25
N PRO A 159 13.11 1.63 -9.34
CA PRO A 159 14.47 2.16 -9.45
C PRO A 159 15.58 1.11 -9.33
N LEU A 160 15.28 -0.12 -8.92
CA LEU A 160 16.27 -1.21 -8.83
C LEU A 160 16.43 -1.99 -10.14
N LEU A 161 15.60 -1.71 -11.16
CA LEU A 161 15.56 -2.48 -12.41
C LEU A 161 16.50 -1.95 -13.51
N GLY A 162 17.19 -0.82 -13.28
CA GLY A 162 18.11 -0.20 -14.25
C GLY A 162 17.80 1.26 -14.52
#